data_AF-A0A7L7Z0K3-F1
#
_entry.id   AF-A0A7L7Z0K3-F1
#
_cell.length_a   1.000
_cell.length_b   1.000
_cell.length_c   1.000
_cell.angle_alpha   90.00
_cell.angle_beta   90.00
_cell.angle_gamma   90.00
#
_symmetry.space_group_name_H-M   'P 1'
#
loop_
_entity.id
_entity.type
_entity.pdbx_description
1 polymer ?
#
loop_
_entity_poly.entity_id
_entity_poly.type
_entity_poly.pdbx_seq_one_letter_code
_entity_poly.pdbx_strand_id
1 'polypeptide(L)'
;MTDATAAPDAALARRLRDDPEAARRLDDLRRVAYGRGGSAAPLVEVPAALRERTGYADRELPAPLVALLEEEARLVDEGAALLAAERPAPGPPDGSAATAGTRTHGVYAAADADADAAAPPTPSPARRRAAITASVAGLLVLAGLGAASAAGVLDLGAPAAPEAAAGASDSRGSAPGTATPRGQAMGTPDGRRGAPLPDFTADPPVPVPPTEEEIAEELRIRADQSWELVLTQEPDAVRPDVRAERIVDQEEYAETQVDCLRAAGVDAQLSGRDSYGITDPDHVAVHVCEVRFPMRPDVPRSDAELAYLHDYYASFLLPCYRAEGASDIGELPEVDEFIALARAQRPWSPFPARMSGRLSAACPELPAAFR
;
A
#
# COMPACT_ATOMS: atom_id res chain seq x y z
N MET A 1 -13.02 -1.95 29.34
CA MET A 1 -12.77 -3.28 28.75
C MET A 1 -11.35 -3.25 28.23
N THR A 2 -10.49 -4.10 28.78
CA THR A 2 -9.07 -4.16 28.39
C THR A 2 -8.93 -4.84 27.04
N ASP A 3 -8.05 -4.28 26.21
CA ASP A 3 -7.77 -4.70 24.85
C ASP A 3 -7.08 -6.07 24.82
N ALA A 4 -7.82 -7.12 24.53
CA ALA A 4 -7.30 -8.49 24.47
C ALA A 4 -6.31 -8.69 23.30
N THR A 5 -6.42 -7.86 22.26
CA THR A 5 -5.56 -7.85 21.07
C THR A 5 -4.18 -7.25 21.35
N ALA A 6 -3.99 -6.46 22.40
CA ALA A 6 -2.69 -5.90 22.77
C ALA A 6 -1.71 -6.91 23.41
N ALA A 7 -2.17 -8.11 23.78
CA ALA A 7 -1.36 -9.08 24.52
C ALA A 7 -0.30 -9.85 23.69
N PRO A 8 -0.58 -10.36 22.47
CA PRO A 8 0.40 -11.11 21.67
C PRO A 8 1.52 -10.21 21.16
N ASP A 9 1.16 -9.05 20.62
CA ASP A 9 2.11 -8.09 20.04
C ASP A 9 3.07 -7.55 21.11
N ALA A 10 2.56 -7.23 22.31
CA ALA A 10 3.39 -6.81 23.43
C ALA A 10 4.35 -7.93 23.89
N ALA A 11 3.91 -9.19 23.88
CA ALA A 11 4.76 -10.34 24.18
C ALA A 11 5.86 -10.53 23.13
N LEU A 12 5.52 -10.55 21.83
CA LEU A 12 6.49 -10.64 20.74
C LEU A 12 7.49 -9.49 20.79
N ALA A 13 7.03 -8.24 20.94
CA ALA A 13 7.89 -7.06 21.06
C ALA A 13 8.78 -7.09 22.31
N ARG A 14 8.29 -7.63 23.45
CA ARG A 14 9.10 -7.86 24.65
C ARG A 14 10.22 -8.86 24.37
N ARG A 15 9.93 -9.97 23.68
CA ARG A 15 10.88 -11.04 23.37
C ARG A 15 11.95 -10.62 22.37
N LEU A 16 11.55 -9.94 21.29
CA LEU A 16 12.45 -9.47 20.23
C LEU A 16 13.40 -8.35 20.70
N ARG A 17 13.01 -7.58 21.74
CA ARG A 17 13.87 -6.56 22.35
C ARG A 17 15.06 -7.15 23.10
N ASP A 18 14.87 -8.29 23.77
CA ASP A 18 15.90 -8.89 24.62
C ASP A 18 16.84 -9.84 23.85
N ASP A 19 16.49 -10.19 22.60
CA ASP A 19 17.19 -11.23 21.84
C ASP A 19 17.30 -10.86 20.35
N PRO A 20 18.43 -10.26 19.94
CA PRO A 20 18.69 -9.93 18.55
C PRO A 20 19.01 -11.15 17.67
N GLU A 21 19.20 -12.36 18.22
CA GLU A 21 19.26 -13.58 17.41
C GLU A 21 17.87 -14.06 17.01
N ALA A 22 16.92 -14.06 17.95
CA ALA A 22 15.51 -14.30 17.66
C ALA A 22 14.96 -13.33 16.60
N ALA A 23 15.28 -12.04 16.70
CA ALA A 23 14.89 -11.03 15.70
C ALA A 23 15.45 -11.33 14.31
N ARG A 24 16.77 -11.58 14.20
CA ARG A 24 17.42 -11.92 12.92
C ARG A 24 16.83 -13.19 12.30
N ARG A 25 16.58 -14.22 13.12
CA ARG A 25 15.99 -15.50 12.70
C ARG A 25 14.54 -15.34 12.19
N LEU A 26 13.74 -14.51 12.85
CA LEU A 26 12.38 -14.20 12.41
C LEU A 26 12.37 -13.46 11.06
N ASP A 27 13.31 -12.52 10.86
CA ASP A 27 13.44 -11.80 9.60
C ASP A 27 14.02 -12.66 8.46
N ASP A 28 14.90 -13.63 8.76
CA ASP A 28 15.30 -14.68 7.80
C ASP A 28 14.09 -15.51 7.36
N LEU A 29 13.25 -15.97 8.30
CA LEU A 29 12.04 -16.72 7.98
C LEU A 29 11.05 -15.90 7.14
N ARG A 30 10.87 -14.60 7.44
CA ARG A 30 10.07 -13.67 6.62
C ARG A 30 10.62 -13.54 5.19
N ARG A 31 11.94 -13.40 5.03
CA ARG A 31 12.59 -13.35 3.71
C ARG A 31 12.36 -14.63 2.90
N VAL A 32 12.38 -15.80 3.53
CA VAL A 32 12.12 -17.08 2.84
C VAL A 32 10.63 -17.26 2.55
N ALA A 33 9.74 -16.93 3.48
CA ALA A 33 8.28 -17.10 3.35
C ALA A 33 7.65 -16.18 2.30
N TYR A 34 8.09 -14.93 2.21
CA TYR A 34 7.56 -13.95 1.25
C TYR A 34 8.45 -13.73 0.02
N GLY A 35 9.66 -14.30 0.01
CA GLY A 35 10.54 -14.28 -1.16
C GLY A 35 10.19 -15.35 -2.19
N ARG A 36 10.94 -15.37 -3.30
CA ARG A 36 10.76 -16.32 -4.42
C ARG A 36 10.75 -17.80 -4.00
N GLY A 37 11.43 -18.13 -2.89
CA GLY A 37 11.44 -19.48 -2.33
C GLY A 37 10.10 -19.92 -1.72
N GLY A 38 9.34 -19.00 -1.12
CA GLY A 38 8.04 -19.29 -0.50
C GLY A 38 6.97 -19.64 -1.53
N SER A 39 6.92 -18.90 -2.66
CA SER A 39 5.93 -19.12 -3.73
C SER A 39 6.08 -20.45 -4.47
N ALA A 40 7.26 -21.08 -4.39
CA ALA A 40 7.56 -22.37 -5.02
C ALA A 40 7.73 -23.52 -4.01
N ALA A 41 7.53 -23.27 -2.71
CA ALA A 41 7.68 -24.27 -1.68
C ALA A 41 6.50 -25.27 -1.68
N PRO A 42 6.73 -26.53 -1.27
CA PRO A 42 5.65 -27.49 -1.09
C PRO A 42 4.67 -27.00 -0.01
N LEU A 43 3.38 -27.27 -0.23
CA LEU A 43 2.36 -27.14 0.79
C LEU A 43 2.55 -28.25 1.84
N VAL A 44 2.39 -27.89 3.11
CA VAL A 44 2.44 -28.82 4.25
C VAL A 44 1.27 -28.55 5.19
N GLU A 45 0.81 -29.58 5.91
CA GLU A 45 -0.29 -29.45 6.85
C GLU A 45 0.07 -28.49 8.00
N VAL A 46 -0.81 -27.52 8.27
CA VAL A 46 -0.65 -26.58 9.37
C VAL A 46 -1.11 -27.23 10.67
N PRO A 47 -0.25 -27.35 11.71
CA PRO A 47 -0.60 -27.99 12.97
C PRO A 47 -1.89 -27.42 13.58
N ALA A 48 -2.75 -28.30 14.11
CA ALA A 48 -4.07 -27.90 14.63
C ALA A 48 -3.98 -26.81 15.72
N ALA A 49 -3.04 -26.95 16.65
CA ALA A 49 -2.78 -25.94 17.70
C ALA A 49 -2.31 -24.59 17.14
N LEU A 50 -1.60 -24.60 16.00
CA LEU A 50 -1.16 -23.36 15.35
C LEU A 50 -2.33 -22.66 14.66
N ARG A 51 -3.21 -23.42 13.98
CA ARG A 51 -4.46 -22.89 13.38
C ARG A 51 -5.40 -22.30 14.44
N GLU A 52 -5.61 -23.01 15.54
CA GLU A 52 -6.43 -22.55 16.67
C GLU A 52 -5.89 -21.24 17.28
N ARG A 53 -4.56 -21.16 17.49
CA ARG A 53 -3.91 -19.99 18.08
C ARG A 53 -3.86 -18.76 17.17
N THR A 54 -3.70 -18.96 15.86
CA THR A 54 -3.52 -17.86 14.89
C THR A 54 -4.80 -17.45 14.16
N GLY A 55 -5.84 -18.28 14.20
CA GLY A 55 -7.07 -18.07 13.43
C GLY A 55 -6.96 -18.40 11.93
N TYR A 56 -5.82 -18.92 11.46
CA TYR A 56 -5.68 -19.37 10.07
C TYR A 56 -6.59 -20.59 9.80
N ALA A 57 -7.53 -20.41 8.87
CA ALA A 57 -8.51 -21.43 8.49
C ALA A 57 -7.96 -22.50 7.52
N ASP A 58 -6.91 -22.15 6.76
CA ASP A 58 -6.32 -23.04 5.76
C ASP A 58 -5.61 -24.23 6.42
N ARG A 59 -5.85 -25.43 5.89
CA ARG A 59 -5.25 -26.67 6.41
C ARG A 59 -3.82 -26.89 5.94
N GLU A 60 -3.45 -26.29 4.81
CA GLU A 60 -2.15 -26.45 4.19
C GLU A 60 -1.62 -25.07 3.78
N LEU A 61 -0.34 -24.81 4.08
CA LEU A 61 0.36 -23.58 3.71
C LEU A 61 1.76 -23.92 3.18
N PRO A 62 2.43 -23.04 2.42
CA PRO A 62 3.82 -23.27 2.00
C PRO A 62 4.72 -23.50 3.21
N ALA A 63 5.60 -24.51 3.17
CA ALA A 63 6.41 -24.91 4.32
C ALA A 63 7.17 -23.77 5.03
N PRO A 64 7.78 -22.78 4.33
CA PRO A 64 8.41 -21.63 4.99
C PRO A 64 7.45 -20.73 5.76
N LEU A 65 6.19 -20.60 5.32
CA LEU A 65 5.17 -19.83 6.03
C LEU A 65 4.73 -20.55 7.31
N VAL A 66 4.62 -21.89 7.29
CA VAL A 66 4.36 -22.67 8.50
C VAL A 66 5.50 -22.52 9.50
N ALA A 67 6.76 -22.63 9.06
CA ALA A 67 7.93 -22.42 9.91
C ALA A 67 8.00 -21.00 10.50
N LEU A 68 7.59 -19.97 9.75
CA LEU A 68 7.47 -18.60 10.23
C LEU A 68 6.41 -18.48 11.33
N LEU A 69 5.21 -19.02 11.11
CA LEU A 69 4.10 -18.98 12.07
C LEU A 69 4.43 -19.76 13.35
N GLU A 70 5.11 -20.90 13.26
CA GLU A 70 5.59 -21.66 14.41
C GLU A 70 6.60 -20.87 15.25
N GLU A 71 7.57 -20.23 14.61
CA GLU A 71 8.60 -19.44 15.29
C GLU A 71 8.02 -18.18 15.94
N GLU A 72 7.18 -17.43 15.23
CA GLU A 72 6.54 -16.23 15.76
C GLU A 72 5.71 -16.57 17.01
N ALA A 73 4.93 -17.65 16.94
CA ALA A 73 4.08 -18.05 18.04
C ALA A 73 4.86 -18.65 19.24
N ARG A 74 6.02 -19.29 19.00
CA ARG A 74 6.98 -19.64 20.06
C ARG A 74 7.52 -18.40 20.77
N LEU A 75 7.88 -17.36 20.01
CA LEU A 75 8.41 -16.11 20.56
C LEU A 75 7.34 -15.33 21.34
N VAL A 76 6.05 -15.41 20.94
CA VAL A 76 4.91 -14.90 21.72
C VAL A 76 4.80 -15.63 23.06
N ASP A 77 4.86 -16.96 23.09
CA ASP A 77 4.78 -17.74 24.34
C ASP A 77 5.93 -17.36 25.32
N GLU A 78 7.16 -17.26 24.80
CA GLU A 78 8.34 -16.85 25.58
C GLU A 78 8.22 -15.41 26.10
N GLY A 79 7.76 -14.49 25.25
CA GLY A 79 7.51 -13.09 25.63
C GLY A 79 6.42 -12.94 26.68
N ALA A 80 5.36 -13.75 26.59
CA ALA A 80 4.26 -13.76 27.56
C ALA A 80 4.74 -14.29 28.92
N ALA A 81 5.63 -15.28 28.94
CA ALA A 81 6.27 -15.78 30.17
C ALA A 81 7.16 -14.71 30.84
N LEU A 82 7.95 -13.95 30.06
CA LEU A 82 8.74 -12.82 30.56
C LEU A 82 7.84 -11.74 31.18
N LEU A 83 6.79 -11.31 30.45
CA LEU A 83 5.83 -10.33 30.95
C LEU A 83 5.07 -10.82 32.19
N ALA A 84 4.83 -12.13 32.33
CA ALA A 84 4.20 -12.70 33.51
C ALA A 84 5.14 -12.70 34.73
N ALA A 85 6.45 -12.94 34.53
CA ALA A 85 7.46 -12.87 35.58
C ALA A 85 7.75 -11.43 36.05
N GLU A 86 7.59 -10.44 35.17
CA GLU A 86 7.73 -9.01 35.49
C GLU A 86 6.54 -8.42 36.26
N ARG A 87 5.38 -9.10 36.31
CA ARG A 87 4.24 -8.62 37.10
C ARG A 87 4.58 -8.67 38.59
N PRO A 88 4.42 -7.56 39.34
CA PRO A 88 4.54 -7.60 40.78
C PRO A 88 3.62 -8.67 41.36
N ALA A 89 4.13 -9.47 42.30
CA ALA A 89 3.27 -10.34 43.08
C ALA A 89 2.16 -9.47 43.72
N PRO A 90 0.88 -9.92 43.71
CA PRO A 90 -0.18 -9.17 44.34
C PRO A 90 0.21 -8.92 45.80
N GLY A 91 0.28 -7.65 46.19
CA GLY A 91 0.61 -7.27 47.56
C GLY A 91 -0.34 -7.97 48.54
N PRO A 92 0.11 -8.25 49.79
CA PRO A 92 -0.79 -8.78 50.80
C PRO A 92 -2.02 -7.86 50.91
N PRO A 93 -3.24 -8.40 51.01
CA PRO A 93 -4.42 -7.58 51.12
C PRO A 93 -4.32 -6.72 52.38
N ASP A 94 -4.27 -5.40 52.21
CA ASP A 94 -4.16 -4.43 53.31
C ASP A 94 -5.42 -4.48 54.19
N GLY A 95 -5.35 -5.34 55.21
CA GLY A 95 -6.35 -5.46 56.26
C GLY A 95 -6.28 -4.27 57.22
N SER A 96 -6.76 -3.11 56.80
CA SER A 96 -6.98 -1.96 57.70
C SER A 96 -8.36 -1.33 57.47
N ALA A 97 -9.34 -1.85 58.20
CA ALA A 97 -10.61 -1.18 58.42
C ALA A 97 -10.48 -0.17 59.58
N ALA A 98 -11.34 0.86 59.57
CA ALA A 98 -11.43 1.97 60.51
C ALA A 98 -10.29 3.03 60.39
N THR A 99 -10.54 4.32 60.61
CA THR A 99 -11.63 4.94 61.40
C THR A 99 -12.13 6.25 60.77
N ALA A 100 -13.41 6.58 60.96
CA ALA A 100 -13.99 7.87 60.57
C ALA A 100 -13.36 9.05 61.32
N GLY A 101 -13.22 10.20 60.66
CA GLY A 101 -12.60 11.41 61.23
C GLY A 101 -13.14 12.70 60.62
N THR A 102 -14.30 13.16 61.09
CA THR A 102 -14.92 14.44 60.70
C THR A 102 -14.08 15.66 61.12
N ARG A 103 -13.70 16.56 60.18
CA ARG A 103 -13.42 17.97 60.52
C ARG A 103 -13.42 18.98 59.34
N THR A 104 -14.56 19.65 59.19
CA THR A 104 -14.80 21.11 59.13
C THR A 104 -13.65 22.13 58.89
N HIS A 105 -13.85 23.01 57.88
CA HIS A 105 -13.49 24.45 57.70
C HIS A 105 -12.09 25.06 57.96
N GLY A 106 -11.71 25.98 57.03
CA GLY A 106 -10.64 27.01 57.09
C GLY A 106 -9.91 27.07 55.74
N VAL A 107 -9.90 28.10 54.89
CA VAL A 107 -9.94 29.59 54.97
C VAL A 107 -8.63 30.23 55.49
N TYR A 108 -8.11 31.21 54.74
CA TYR A 108 -6.82 31.94 54.84
C TYR A 108 -5.55 31.16 54.42
N ALA A 109 -4.49 31.77 53.88
CA ALA A 109 -4.32 33.03 53.10
C ALA A 109 -2.88 33.14 52.55
N ALA A 110 -2.66 34.15 51.71
CA ALA A 110 -1.38 34.53 51.10
C ALA A 110 -0.22 34.88 52.06
N ALA A 111 1.00 34.63 51.58
CA ALA A 111 2.21 35.47 51.67
C ALA A 111 3.27 34.79 50.77
N ASP A 112 3.80 35.40 49.71
CA ASP A 112 4.71 36.56 49.64
C ASP A 112 6.09 36.30 50.28
N ALA A 113 7.10 36.20 49.40
CA ALA A 113 8.52 36.46 49.71
C ALA A 113 9.32 36.66 48.41
N ASP A 114 9.39 37.91 47.94
CA ASP A 114 10.43 38.37 47.01
C ASP A 114 11.83 38.25 47.62
N ALA A 115 12.86 38.11 46.78
CA ALA A 115 14.12 38.86 46.92
C ALA A 115 15.04 38.72 45.68
N ASP A 116 15.26 39.84 44.98
CA ASP A 116 16.20 40.04 43.87
C ASP A 116 17.70 39.92 44.25
N ALA A 117 18.54 39.61 43.23
CA ALA A 117 19.77 40.32 42.80
C ALA A 117 20.71 39.35 42.02
N ALA A 118 21.01 39.52 40.72
CA ALA A 118 21.91 40.52 40.10
C ALA A 118 23.37 40.47 40.62
N ALA A 119 24.46 40.37 39.84
CA ALA A 119 24.72 40.41 38.37
C ALA A 119 26.11 39.75 38.03
N PRO A 120 26.56 39.65 36.74
CA PRO A 120 27.72 38.83 36.28
C PRO A 120 28.99 39.72 35.94
N PRO A 121 29.97 39.43 35.03
CA PRO A 121 30.32 38.24 34.19
C PRO A 121 31.86 37.92 34.03
N THR A 122 32.21 37.08 33.03
CA THR A 122 33.51 36.96 32.27
C THR A 122 34.45 35.74 32.57
N PRO A 123 35.43 35.35 31.71
CA PRO A 123 35.13 34.51 30.53
C PRO A 123 36.18 33.39 30.19
N SER A 124 35.90 32.64 29.11
CA SER A 124 36.87 31.94 28.20
C SER A 124 37.43 30.54 28.61
N PRO A 125 38.11 29.79 27.70
CA PRO A 125 37.51 29.20 26.48
C PRO A 125 37.98 27.74 26.20
N ALA A 126 37.23 26.93 25.41
CA ALA A 126 37.82 25.99 24.43
C ALA A 126 36.79 25.23 23.56
N ARG A 127 36.99 25.36 22.25
CA ARG A 127 36.68 24.42 21.15
C ARG A 127 36.28 22.98 21.53
N ARG A 128 35.16 22.52 20.96
CA ARG A 128 35.12 21.35 20.07
C ARG A 128 34.01 21.53 19.03
N ARG A 129 34.38 21.53 17.74
CA ARG A 129 33.42 21.37 16.64
C ARG A 129 33.04 19.90 16.61
N ALA A 130 31.76 19.59 16.77
CA ALA A 130 31.20 18.30 16.38
C ALA A 130 30.26 18.59 15.20
N ALA A 131 30.60 18.09 14.02
CA ALA A 131 29.69 18.12 12.89
C ALA A 131 28.61 17.07 13.16
N ILE A 132 27.34 17.50 13.16
CA ILE A 132 26.20 16.58 13.13
C ILE A 132 25.77 16.51 11.67
N THR A 133 26.22 15.49 10.96
CA THR A 133 25.67 15.09 9.67
C THR A 133 24.26 14.56 9.92
N ALA A 134 23.26 15.42 9.72
CA ALA A 134 21.86 15.03 9.74
C ALA A 134 21.51 14.38 8.40
N SER A 135 21.67 13.06 8.29
CA SER A 135 21.21 12.29 7.13
C SER A 135 19.68 12.21 7.13
N VAL A 136 19.02 13.21 6.56
CA VAL A 136 17.56 13.19 6.32
C VAL A 136 17.30 12.45 5.01
N ALA A 137 16.94 11.18 5.11
CA ALA A 137 16.46 10.41 3.97
C ALA A 137 15.02 10.82 3.62
N GLY A 138 14.89 11.81 2.72
CA GLY A 138 13.59 12.26 2.18
C GLY A 138 13.01 11.23 1.21
N LEU A 139 12.22 10.28 1.74
CA LEU A 139 11.60 9.23 0.93
C LEU A 139 10.22 9.71 0.43
N LEU A 140 10.20 10.34 -0.75
CA LEU A 140 8.97 10.75 -1.44
C LEU A 140 8.25 9.52 -2.00
N VAL A 141 7.31 8.97 -1.23
CA VAL A 141 6.38 7.94 -1.71
C VAL A 141 5.26 8.61 -2.50
N LEU A 142 5.39 8.63 -3.83
CA LEU A 142 4.23 8.86 -4.70
C LEU A 142 3.32 7.63 -4.61
N ALA A 143 2.19 7.79 -3.93
CA ALA A 143 1.18 6.74 -3.73
C ALA A 143 0.36 6.50 -5.00
N GLY A 144 1.00 5.93 -6.03
CA GLY A 144 0.32 5.41 -7.22
C GLY A 144 -0.39 4.09 -6.89
N LEU A 145 -1.71 4.12 -6.76
CA LEU A 145 -2.57 2.92 -6.73
C LEU A 145 -2.69 2.34 -8.14
N GLY A 146 -1.61 1.71 -8.62
CA GLY A 146 -1.56 0.96 -9.88
C GLY A 146 -1.70 -0.54 -9.65
N ALA A 147 -2.64 -1.18 -10.32
CA ALA A 147 -2.90 -2.61 -10.17
C ALA A 147 -1.77 -3.46 -10.77
N ALA A 148 -1.30 -4.46 -10.02
CA ALA A 148 -0.22 -5.35 -10.45
C ALA A 148 -0.72 -6.40 -11.47
N SER A 149 -0.62 -6.10 -12.77
CA SER A 149 -0.86 -7.05 -13.85
C SER A 149 0.34 -7.97 -14.07
N ALA A 150 0.13 -9.29 -13.97
CA ALA A 150 1.16 -10.30 -14.17
C ALA A 150 1.47 -10.51 -15.67
N ALA A 151 2.68 -10.14 -16.11
CA ALA A 151 3.16 -10.44 -17.45
C ALA A 151 3.58 -11.91 -17.59
N GLY A 152 2.99 -12.61 -18.56
CA GLY A 152 3.35 -13.97 -18.94
C GLY A 152 4.65 -14.06 -19.74
N VAL A 153 5.23 -15.26 -19.78
CA VAL A 153 6.48 -15.58 -20.48
C VAL A 153 6.29 -15.51 -22.00
N LEU A 154 7.23 -14.85 -22.71
CA LEU A 154 7.44 -15.06 -24.14
C LEU A 154 8.66 -15.94 -24.38
N ASP A 155 8.43 -17.02 -25.12
CA ASP A 155 9.44 -17.96 -25.61
C ASP A 155 9.88 -17.51 -27.03
N LEU A 156 11.18 -17.51 -27.31
CA LEU A 156 11.76 -17.06 -28.59
C LEU A 156 12.71 -18.14 -29.12
N GLY A 157 12.29 -18.86 -30.14
CA GLY A 157 13.08 -19.99 -30.68
C GLY A 157 12.57 -20.61 -31.99
N ALA A 158 12.46 -19.81 -33.06
CA ALA A 158 12.45 -20.34 -34.43
C ALA A 158 13.92 -20.57 -34.89
N PRO A 159 14.26 -21.44 -35.90
CA PRO A 159 13.71 -21.33 -37.25
C PRO A 159 13.55 -22.62 -38.09
N ALA A 160 12.94 -22.44 -39.28
CA ALA A 160 13.24 -23.04 -40.59
C ALA A 160 12.04 -23.69 -41.32
N ALA A 161 11.79 -23.20 -42.54
CA ALA A 161 10.93 -23.82 -43.56
C ALA A 161 11.80 -24.69 -44.52
N PRO A 162 11.24 -25.48 -45.47
CA PRO A 162 10.63 -24.92 -46.69
C PRO A 162 9.39 -25.68 -47.28
N GLU A 163 8.72 -25.02 -48.25
CA GLU A 163 7.99 -25.51 -49.46
C GLU A 163 7.32 -26.92 -49.49
N ALA A 164 6.07 -27.12 -49.94
CA ALA A 164 5.58 -26.86 -51.32
C ALA A 164 4.10 -27.28 -51.55
N ALA A 165 3.52 -26.79 -52.65
CA ALA A 165 2.50 -27.39 -53.53
C ALA A 165 1.01 -27.59 -53.10
N ALA A 166 0.17 -26.80 -53.77
CA ALA A 166 -1.25 -26.97 -54.15
C ALA A 166 -1.96 -28.35 -54.09
N GLY A 167 -3.24 -28.32 -53.72
CA GLY A 167 -4.24 -29.38 -53.94
C GLY A 167 -5.66 -28.89 -53.59
N ALA A 168 -6.69 -29.28 -54.34
CA ALA A 168 -8.04 -28.72 -54.24
C ALA A 168 -9.10 -29.70 -53.68
N SER A 169 -10.18 -29.10 -53.17
CA SER A 169 -11.54 -29.65 -52.99
C SER A 169 -11.90 -30.56 -51.80
N ASP A 170 -13.10 -30.25 -51.31
CA ASP A 170 -14.11 -31.08 -50.64
C ASP A 170 -14.04 -31.49 -49.16
N SER A 171 -14.81 -30.72 -48.36
CA SER A 171 -16.05 -31.21 -47.75
C SER A 171 -16.01 -32.47 -46.86
N ARG A 172 -15.70 -32.28 -45.56
CA ARG A 172 -16.44 -32.90 -44.45
C ARG A 172 -16.19 -32.17 -43.13
N GLY A 173 -17.21 -32.11 -42.29
CA GLY A 173 -17.21 -31.26 -41.10
C GLY A 173 -16.43 -31.85 -39.92
N SER A 174 -15.84 -30.95 -39.14
CA SER A 174 -15.52 -31.12 -37.72
C SER A 174 -15.81 -29.80 -37.03
N ALA A 175 -16.75 -29.80 -36.08
CA ALA A 175 -17.02 -28.62 -35.27
C ALA A 175 -15.82 -28.33 -34.34
N PRO A 176 -15.46 -27.06 -34.07
CA PRO A 176 -14.49 -26.76 -33.03
C PRO A 176 -15.04 -27.21 -31.68
N GLY A 177 -14.20 -27.90 -30.89
CA GLY A 177 -14.60 -28.40 -29.58
C GLY A 177 -15.03 -27.25 -28.67
N THR A 178 -16.21 -27.38 -28.07
CA THR A 178 -16.71 -26.46 -27.03
C THR A 178 -15.72 -26.41 -25.88
N ALA A 179 -15.16 -25.22 -25.62
CA ALA A 179 -14.35 -24.99 -24.44
C ALA A 179 -15.19 -25.23 -23.18
N THR A 180 -14.69 -26.07 -22.28
CA THR A 180 -15.36 -26.38 -21.01
C THR A 180 -15.38 -25.13 -20.12
N PRO A 181 -16.55 -24.67 -19.63
CA PRO A 181 -16.58 -23.55 -18.69
C PRO A 181 -15.97 -23.96 -17.35
N ARG A 182 -14.91 -23.26 -16.92
CA ARG A 182 -14.40 -23.31 -15.55
C ARG A 182 -15.25 -22.41 -14.66
N GLY A 183 -15.73 -22.92 -13.53
CA GLY A 183 -16.43 -22.12 -12.51
C GLY A 183 -17.64 -22.80 -11.87
N GLN A 184 -17.42 -23.87 -11.09
CA GLN A 184 -18.45 -24.40 -10.19
C GLN A 184 -18.02 -24.32 -8.71
N ALA A 185 -19.02 -24.08 -7.85
CA ALA A 185 -19.18 -24.51 -6.44
C ALA A 185 -18.95 -23.52 -5.25
N MET A 186 -19.96 -23.47 -4.35
CA MET A 186 -19.99 -23.57 -2.84
C MET A 186 -21.37 -23.10 -2.28
N GLY A 187 -21.56 -22.15 -1.32
CA GLY A 187 -22.89 -21.90 -0.63
C GLY A 187 -23.60 -20.50 -0.57
N THR A 188 -24.85 -20.37 -1.09
CA THR A 188 -26.01 -19.57 -0.57
C THR A 188 -27.26 -20.47 -0.44
N PRO A 189 -28.26 -20.11 0.39
CA PRO A 189 -28.26 -20.40 1.84
C PRO A 189 -28.05 -21.90 2.17
N ASP A 190 -28.24 -22.77 1.17
CA ASP A 190 -28.25 -24.24 1.22
C ASP A 190 -27.02 -24.89 0.59
N GLY A 191 -26.20 -24.14 -0.17
CA GLY A 191 -25.19 -24.72 -1.07
C GLY A 191 -25.13 -24.15 -2.49
N ARG A 192 -25.44 -22.84 -2.68
CA ARG A 192 -25.35 -22.09 -3.96
C ARG A 192 -24.37 -20.88 -4.01
N ARG A 193 -23.07 -21.01 -3.69
CA ARG A 193 -22.03 -20.18 -4.37
C ARG A 193 -21.87 -20.85 -5.74
N GLY A 194 -21.64 -20.09 -6.80
CA GLY A 194 -21.70 -20.67 -8.15
C GLY A 194 -23.13 -20.89 -8.67
N ALA A 195 -24.10 -20.09 -8.20
CA ALA A 195 -24.75 -19.28 -9.23
C ALA A 195 -23.62 -18.36 -9.76
N PRO A 196 -23.15 -18.51 -11.01
CA PRO A 196 -22.15 -17.60 -11.54
C PRO A 196 -22.76 -16.20 -11.49
N LEU A 197 -21.99 -15.22 -11.01
CA LEU A 197 -22.39 -13.83 -11.22
C LEU A 197 -22.54 -13.63 -12.73
N PRO A 198 -23.63 -13.00 -13.20
CA PRO A 198 -23.73 -12.67 -14.61
C PRO A 198 -22.55 -11.77 -14.98
N ASP A 199 -21.94 -12.02 -16.14
CA ASP A 199 -20.92 -11.13 -16.67
C ASP A 199 -21.50 -9.72 -16.79
N PHE A 200 -20.67 -8.70 -16.58
CA PHE A 200 -21.09 -7.32 -16.82
C PHE A 200 -21.21 -7.08 -18.32
N THR A 201 -22.44 -6.91 -18.82
CA THR A 201 -22.74 -6.80 -20.25
C THR A 201 -23.10 -5.38 -20.70
N ALA A 202 -22.82 -4.34 -19.90
CA ALA A 202 -22.97 -2.98 -20.38
C ALA A 202 -21.87 -2.68 -21.40
N ASP A 203 -22.23 -2.01 -22.50
CA ASP A 203 -21.23 -1.56 -23.48
C ASP A 203 -20.42 -0.41 -22.87
N PRO A 204 -19.07 -0.44 -22.93
CA PRO A 204 -18.26 0.66 -22.44
C PRO A 204 -18.50 1.92 -23.29
N PRO A 205 -18.56 3.11 -22.67
CA PRO A 205 -18.58 4.35 -23.43
C PRO A 205 -17.32 4.45 -24.28
N VAL A 206 -17.43 5.05 -25.48
CA VAL A 206 -16.28 5.29 -26.34
C VAL A 206 -15.34 6.27 -25.63
N PRO A 207 -14.08 5.91 -25.34
CA PRO A 207 -13.14 6.83 -24.70
C PRO A 207 -12.91 8.04 -25.60
N VAL A 208 -13.11 9.23 -25.06
CA VAL A 208 -12.78 10.48 -25.73
C VAL A 208 -11.38 10.87 -25.24
N PRO A 209 -10.32 10.79 -26.08
CA PRO A 209 -9.01 11.24 -25.67
C PRO A 209 -9.04 12.76 -25.42
N PRO A 210 -8.26 13.26 -24.45
CA PRO A 210 -8.16 14.69 -24.19
C PRO A 210 -7.58 15.42 -25.41
N THR A 211 -7.93 16.69 -25.56
CA THR A 211 -7.32 17.53 -26.61
C THR A 211 -5.89 17.93 -26.24
N GLU A 212 -5.11 18.39 -27.23
CA GLU A 212 -3.75 18.91 -26.98
C GLU A 212 -3.78 20.13 -26.03
N GLU A 213 -4.84 20.94 -26.10
CA GLU A 213 -5.07 22.08 -25.20
C GLU A 213 -5.36 21.65 -23.76
N GLU A 214 -6.16 20.61 -23.56
CA GLU A 214 -6.45 20.06 -22.23
C GLU A 214 -5.20 19.46 -21.57
N ILE A 215 -4.40 18.72 -22.35
CA ILE A 215 -3.08 18.22 -21.90
C ILE A 215 -2.17 19.41 -21.53
N ALA A 216 -2.11 20.45 -22.37
CA ALA A 216 -1.25 21.61 -22.13
C ALA A 216 -1.67 22.46 -20.91
N GLU A 217 -2.98 22.53 -20.61
CA GLU A 217 -3.50 23.15 -19.38
C GLU A 217 -3.07 22.34 -18.14
N GLU A 218 -3.32 21.03 -18.12
CA GLU A 218 -2.99 20.15 -16.99
C GLU A 218 -1.48 20.10 -16.71
N LEU A 219 -0.64 20.08 -17.76
CA LEU A 219 0.81 20.15 -17.60
C LEU A 219 1.28 21.49 -17.01
N ARG A 220 0.63 22.61 -17.35
CA ARG A 220 0.90 23.92 -16.74
C ARG A 220 0.47 23.96 -15.29
N ILE A 221 -0.72 23.46 -14.96
CA ILE A 221 -1.21 23.36 -13.58
C ILE A 221 -0.22 22.55 -12.72
N ARG A 222 0.26 21.40 -13.23
CA ARG A 222 1.27 20.59 -12.54
C ARG A 222 2.61 21.30 -12.35
N ALA A 223 3.07 22.02 -13.38
CA ALA A 223 4.31 22.81 -13.31
C ALA A 223 4.19 23.99 -12.33
N ASP A 224 3.02 24.59 -12.18
CA ASP A 224 2.77 25.63 -11.17
C ASP A 224 2.74 25.04 -9.76
N GLN A 225 2.06 23.91 -9.56
CA GLN A 225 2.03 23.18 -8.29
C GLN A 225 3.41 22.69 -7.83
N SER A 226 4.24 22.13 -8.73
CA SER A 226 5.59 21.71 -8.32
C SER A 226 6.50 22.89 -8.00
N TRP A 227 6.29 24.05 -8.61
CA TRP A 227 6.98 25.28 -8.21
C TRP A 227 6.57 25.79 -6.82
N GLU A 228 5.29 25.68 -6.44
CA GLU A 228 4.84 26.00 -5.07
C GLU A 228 5.50 25.09 -4.01
N LEU A 229 5.77 23.83 -4.36
CA LEU A 229 6.52 22.90 -3.51
C LEU A 229 8.00 23.30 -3.39
N VAL A 230 8.64 23.77 -4.48
CA VAL A 230 10.01 24.34 -4.41
C VAL A 230 10.05 25.51 -3.45
N LEU A 231 9.16 26.49 -3.59
CA LEU A 231 9.11 27.67 -2.71
C LEU A 231 8.83 27.33 -1.22
N THR A 232 8.28 26.16 -0.93
CA THR A 232 8.10 25.67 0.45
C THR A 232 9.42 25.22 1.08
N GLN A 233 10.38 24.73 0.28
CA GLN A 233 11.72 24.32 0.75
C GLN A 233 12.75 25.45 0.59
N GLU A 234 12.65 26.23 -0.49
CA GLU A 234 13.56 27.30 -0.89
C GLU A 234 12.78 28.61 -1.17
N PRO A 235 12.40 29.38 -0.14
CA PRO A 235 11.53 30.55 -0.30
C PRO A 235 12.08 31.68 -1.18
N ASP A 236 13.41 31.77 -1.29
CA ASP A 236 14.11 32.78 -2.11
C ASP A 236 14.43 32.28 -3.53
N ALA A 237 13.96 31.08 -3.92
CA ALA A 237 14.22 30.51 -5.25
C ALA A 237 13.53 31.31 -6.37
N VAL A 238 14.19 31.41 -7.52
CA VAL A 238 13.69 32.12 -8.70
C VAL A 238 13.28 31.09 -9.76
N ARG A 239 12.04 31.18 -10.25
CA ARG A 239 11.49 30.21 -11.20
C ARG A 239 12.27 30.23 -12.54
N PRO A 240 12.85 29.10 -12.97
CA PRO A 240 13.47 29.01 -14.30
C PRO A 240 12.42 29.17 -15.43
N ASP A 241 12.80 29.79 -16.55
CA ASP A 241 12.02 29.73 -17.79
C ASP A 241 12.34 28.41 -18.49
N VAL A 242 11.47 27.42 -18.29
CA VAL A 242 11.62 26.05 -18.77
C VAL A 242 10.31 25.59 -19.39
N ARG A 243 10.40 24.78 -20.45
CA ARG A 243 9.25 24.26 -21.21
C ARG A 243 9.37 22.75 -21.37
N ALA A 244 8.23 22.09 -21.55
CA ALA A 244 8.20 20.68 -21.93
C ALA A 244 8.89 20.47 -23.29
N GLU A 245 9.91 19.61 -23.30
CA GLU A 245 10.58 19.15 -24.52
C GLU A 245 9.84 17.94 -25.10
N ARG A 246 9.36 17.04 -24.23
CA ARG A 246 8.61 15.85 -24.61
C ARG A 246 7.79 15.32 -23.42
N ILE A 247 6.55 14.94 -23.68
CA ILE A 247 5.73 14.17 -22.73
C ILE A 247 6.21 12.72 -22.75
N VAL A 248 6.49 12.16 -21.57
CA VAL A 248 6.98 10.78 -21.43
C VAL A 248 5.92 9.84 -20.88
N ASP A 249 6.03 8.56 -21.23
CA ASP A 249 5.18 7.49 -20.73
C ASP A 249 5.68 6.97 -19.37
N GLN A 250 4.82 6.28 -18.62
CA GLN A 250 5.10 5.88 -17.23
C GLN A 250 6.33 4.99 -17.10
N GLU A 251 6.52 4.07 -18.04
CA GLU A 251 7.64 3.12 -18.10
C GLU A 251 8.99 3.80 -18.37
N GLU A 252 8.98 4.96 -19.03
CA GLU A 252 10.18 5.72 -19.40
C GLU A 252 10.50 6.85 -18.41
N TYR A 253 9.51 7.25 -17.58
CA TYR A 253 9.59 8.42 -16.72
C TYR A 253 10.76 8.35 -15.74
N ALA A 254 10.94 7.22 -15.04
CA ALA A 254 12.00 7.07 -14.05
C ALA A 254 13.42 7.16 -14.66
N GLU A 255 13.64 6.54 -15.83
CA GLU A 255 14.92 6.61 -16.53
C GLU A 255 15.20 8.03 -17.04
N THR A 256 14.21 8.68 -17.65
CA THR A 256 14.32 10.04 -18.18
C THR A 256 14.61 11.08 -17.07
N GLN A 257 13.94 10.96 -15.92
CA GLN A 257 14.17 11.85 -14.78
C GLN A 257 15.58 11.66 -14.20
N VAL A 258 16.05 10.42 -14.03
CA VAL A 258 17.42 10.14 -13.55
C VAL A 258 18.48 10.72 -14.48
N ASP A 259 18.31 10.57 -15.80
CA ASP A 259 19.28 11.10 -16.77
C ASP A 259 19.27 12.64 -16.81
N CYS A 260 18.10 13.28 -16.71
CA CYS A 260 18.01 14.73 -16.60
C CYS A 260 18.68 15.27 -15.32
N LEU A 261 18.40 14.65 -14.17
CA LEU A 261 18.96 15.04 -12.87
C LEU A 261 20.48 14.89 -12.84
N ARG A 262 21.01 13.78 -13.37
CA ARG A 262 22.46 13.58 -13.51
C ARG A 262 23.11 14.58 -14.44
N ALA A 263 22.44 14.97 -15.53
CA ALA A 263 22.93 16.04 -16.42
C ALA A 263 22.95 17.42 -15.74
N ALA A 264 22.07 17.66 -14.76
CA ALA A 264 22.09 18.83 -13.87
C ALA A 264 23.13 18.74 -12.73
N GLY A 265 23.79 17.59 -12.55
CA GLY A 265 24.77 17.35 -11.50
C GLY A 265 24.21 16.79 -10.18
N VAL A 266 22.92 16.43 -10.15
CA VAL A 266 22.24 15.82 -9.00
C VAL A 266 22.53 14.30 -8.96
N ASP A 267 22.81 13.77 -7.77
CA ASP A 267 23.03 12.33 -7.57
C ASP A 267 21.68 11.59 -7.53
N ALA A 268 21.23 11.14 -8.70
CA ALA A 268 20.00 10.37 -8.87
C ALA A 268 20.29 8.92 -9.33
N GLN A 269 19.44 7.98 -8.92
CA GLN A 269 19.57 6.56 -9.29
C GLN A 269 18.21 5.85 -9.33
N LEU A 270 18.08 4.87 -10.22
CA LEU A 270 16.90 4.01 -10.30
C LEU A 270 16.74 3.15 -9.03
N SER A 271 15.51 2.98 -8.61
CA SER A 271 15.08 2.16 -7.48
C SER A 271 14.02 1.17 -7.97
N GLY A 272 14.45 -0.04 -8.33
CA GLY A 272 13.61 -0.98 -9.06
C GLY A 272 13.51 -0.61 -10.55
N ARG A 273 12.33 -0.79 -11.15
CA ARG A 273 12.07 -0.49 -12.57
C ARG A 273 11.43 0.88 -12.75
N ASP A 274 10.41 1.17 -11.96
CA ASP A 274 9.46 2.26 -12.23
C ASP A 274 9.59 3.44 -11.23
N SER A 275 10.66 3.48 -10.43
CA SER A 275 10.92 4.55 -9.47
C SER A 275 12.41 4.92 -9.40
N TYR A 276 12.70 6.09 -8.84
CA TYR A 276 14.06 6.58 -8.64
C TYR A 276 14.21 7.25 -7.27
N GLY A 277 15.46 7.33 -6.79
CA GLY A 277 15.84 8.05 -5.59
C GLY A 277 16.86 9.14 -5.90
N ILE A 278 16.89 10.17 -5.06
CA ILE A 278 17.83 11.30 -5.14
C ILE A 278 18.57 11.40 -3.81
N THR A 279 19.88 11.65 -3.86
CA THR A 279 20.70 12.08 -2.71
C THR A 279 20.86 13.60 -2.77
N ASP A 280 20.59 14.29 -1.66
CA ASP A 280 20.76 15.75 -1.50
C ASP A 280 20.04 16.56 -2.62
N PRO A 281 18.70 16.56 -2.65
CA PRO A 281 17.93 17.07 -3.78
C PRO A 281 18.05 18.60 -3.94
N ASP A 282 18.55 19.04 -5.10
CA ASP A 282 18.35 20.39 -5.61
C ASP A 282 16.89 20.51 -6.11
N HIS A 283 16.06 21.24 -5.38
CA HIS A 283 14.62 21.31 -5.66
C HIS A 283 14.33 22.04 -6.98
N VAL A 284 15.17 23.00 -7.37
CA VAL A 284 15.05 23.71 -8.64
C VAL A 284 15.41 22.79 -9.82
N ALA A 285 16.45 21.96 -9.69
CA ALA A 285 16.83 20.97 -10.70
C ALA A 285 15.76 19.89 -10.88
N VAL A 286 15.14 19.42 -9.77
CA VAL A 286 13.99 18.50 -9.82
C VAL A 286 12.83 19.12 -10.60
N HIS A 287 12.41 20.33 -10.24
CA HIS A 287 11.35 21.05 -10.97
C HIS A 287 11.67 21.23 -12.45
N VAL A 288 12.92 21.59 -12.81
CA VAL A 288 13.34 21.71 -14.22
C VAL A 288 13.21 20.39 -14.96
N CYS A 289 13.57 19.25 -14.34
CA CYS A 289 13.45 17.94 -14.99
C CYS A 289 12.00 17.45 -15.11
N GLU A 290 11.16 17.72 -14.11
CA GLU A 290 9.70 17.47 -14.18
C GLU A 290 9.04 18.29 -15.30
N VAL A 291 9.41 19.56 -15.47
CA VAL A 291 8.80 20.43 -16.50
C VAL A 291 9.34 20.15 -17.90
N ARG A 292 10.61 19.73 -18.06
CA ARG A 292 11.18 19.33 -19.37
C ARG A 292 10.61 18.01 -19.86
N PHE A 293 10.47 17.03 -18.97
CA PHE A 293 10.04 15.67 -19.28
C PHE A 293 8.83 15.25 -18.42
N PRO A 294 7.69 15.94 -18.56
CA PRO A 294 6.51 15.62 -17.77
C PRO A 294 5.96 14.25 -18.17
N MET A 295 5.55 13.47 -17.18
CA MET A 295 4.74 12.28 -17.42
C MET A 295 3.40 12.68 -18.04
N ARG A 296 2.88 11.87 -18.98
CA ARG A 296 1.53 12.06 -19.52
C ARG A 296 0.53 12.14 -18.36
N PRO A 297 -0.33 13.17 -18.30
CA PRO A 297 -1.32 13.27 -17.25
C PRO A 297 -2.32 12.11 -17.33
N ASP A 298 -2.66 11.52 -16.18
CA ASP A 298 -3.82 10.66 -16.05
C ASP A 298 -5.07 11.49 -16.31
N VAL A 299 -5.79 11.16 -17.38
CA VAL A 299 -6.97 11.90 -17.80
C VAL A 299 -8.12 11.57 -16.84
N PRO A 300 -8.76 12.56 -16.20
CA PRO A 300 -9.93 12.30 -15.36
C PRO A 300 -11.03 11.68 -16.22
N ARG A 301 -11.47 10.45 -15.88
CA ARG A 301 -12.58 9.76 -16.54
C ARG A 301 -13.76 10.70 -16.76
N SER A 302 -14.37 10.65 -17.94
CA SER A 302 -15.59 11.40 -18.28
C SER A 302 -16.77 11.00 -17.40
N ASP A 303 -17.81 11.83 -17.34
CA ASP A 303 -19.01 11.52 -16.54
C ASP A 303 -19.68 10.21 -17.02
N ALA A 304 -19.59 9.90 -18.32
CA ALA A 304 -20.08 8.64 -18.89
C ALA A 304 -19.24 7.43 -18.44
N GLU A 305 -17.91 7.55 -18.36
CA GLU A 305 -17.03 6.49 -17.86
C GLU A 305 -17.18 6.29 -16.34
N LEU A 306 -17.47 7.35 -15.60
CA LEU A 306 -17.80 7.29 -14.17
C LEU A 306 -19.16 6.64 -13.93
N ALA A 307 -20.19 6.97 -14.73
CA ALA A 307 -21.49 6.30 -14.68
C ALA A 307 -21.37 4.80 -15.03
N TYR A 308 -20.58 4.46 -16.06
CA TYR A 308 -20.29 3.07 -16.42
C TYR A 308 -19.55 2.30 -15.30
N LEU A 309 -18.64 2.96 -14.58
CA LEU A 309 -17.97 2.38 -13.41
C LEU A 309 -18.92 2.21 -12.22
N HIS A 310 -19.86 3.14 -12.03
CA HIS A 310 -20.93 3.02 -11.03
C HIS A 310 -21.85 1.84 -11.33
N ASP A 311 -22.31 1.68 -12.57
CA ASP A 311 -23.08 0.53 -13.02
C ASP A 311 -22.32 -0.80 -12.81
N TYR A 312 -21.00 -0.83 -13.06
CA TYR A 312 -20.15 -1.98 -12.77
C TYR A 312 -20.12 -2.31 -11.28
N TYR A 313 -20.00 -1.30 -10.42
CA TYR A 313 -19.99 -1.47 -8.97
C TYR A 313 -21.34 -1.98 -8.45
N ALA A 314 -22.45 -1.40 -8.92
CA ALA A 314 -23.80 -1.78 -8.54
C ALA A 314 -24.17 -3.21 -8.97
N SER A 315 -23.91 -3.55 -10.25
CA SER A 315 -24.40 -4.77 -10.88
C SER A 315 -23.48 -5.99 -10.73
N PHE A 316 -22.16 -5.78 -10.65
CA PHE A 316 -21.18 -6.87 -10.61
C PHE A 316 -20.33 -6.86 -9.34
N LEU A 317 -19.60 -5.78 -9.06
CA LEU A 317 -18.51 -5.83 -8.07
C LEU A 317 -19.02 -6.00 -6.63
N LEU A 318 -20.00 -5.20 -6.21
CA LEU A 318 -20.56 -5.30 -4.86
C LEU A 318 -21.31 -6.63 -4.64
N PRO A 319 -22.13 -7.14 -5.58
CA PRO A 319 -22.63 -8.52 -5.52
C PRO A 319 -21.52 -9.58 -5.42
N CYS A 320 -20.41 -9.43 -6.17
CA CYS A 320 -19.30 -10.37 -6.15
C CYS A 320 -18.59 -10.41 -4.78
N TYR A 321 -18.27 -9.24 -4.22
CA TYR A 321 -17.67 -9.13 -2.89
C TYR A 321 -18.55 -9.77 -1.82
N ARG A 322 -19.87 -9.53 -1.83
CA ARG A 322 -20.81 -10.18 -0.90
C ARG A 322 -20.84 -11.71 -1.07
N ALA A 323 -20.71 -12.22 -2.30
CA ALA A 323 -20.70 -13.66 -2.58
C ALA A 323 -19.42 -14.38 -2.10
N GLU A 324 -18.26 -13.70 -2.13
CA GLU A 324 -17.01 -14.20 -1.53
C GLU A 324 -16.91 -13.90 -0.01
N GLY A 325 -17.90 -13.25 0.59
CA GLY A 325 -18.02 -13.05 2.03
C GLY A 325 -17.52 -11.70 2.57
N ALA A 326 -17.20 -10.74 1.70
CA ALA A 326 -16.94 -9.36 2.10
C ALA A 326 -18.27 -8.60 2.25
N SER A 327 -18.74 -8.47 3.50
CA SER A 327 -19.97 -7.74 3.86
C SER A 327 -19.75 -6.26 4.16
N ASP A 328 -18.56 -5.89 4.61
CA ASP A 328 -18.29 -4.62 5.30
C ASP A 328 -17.86 -3.52 4.31
N ILE A 329 -18.65 -3.35 3.25
CA ILE A 329 -18.46 -2.33 2.23
C ILE A 329 -19.59 -1.31 2.36
N GLY A 330 -19.24 -0.03 2.25
CA GLY A 330 -20.19 1.06 2.36
C GLY A 330 -21.31 1.00 1.32
N GLU A 331 -22.37 1.76 1.56
CA GLU A 331 -23.41 1.99 0.55
C GLU A 331 -22.83 2.73 -0.65
N LEU A 332 -23.20 2.30 -1.86
CA LEU A 332 -22.81 2.95 -3.11
C LEU A 332 -23.65 4.24 -3.25
N PRO A 333 -23.03 5.42 -3.40
CA PRO A 333 -23.77 6.66 -3.62
C PRO A 333 -24.60 6.60 -4.90
N GLU A 334 -25.60 7.47 -5.03
CA GLU A 334 -26.31 7.65 -6.31
C GLU A 334 -25.34 8.17 -7.39
N VAL A 335 -25.63 7.91 -8.67
CA VAL A 335 -24.68 8.14 -9.77
C VAL A 335 -24.16 9.60 -9.83
N ASP A 336 -25.04 10.59 -9.62
CA ASP A 336 -24.66 12.01 -9.60
C ASP A 336 -23.73 12.34 -8.41
N GLU A 337 -23.93 11.72 -7.25
CA GLU A 337 -23.08 11.91 -6.07
C GLU A 337 -21.73 11.20 -6.26
N PHE A 338 -21.73 9.99 -6.85
CA PHE A 338 -20.51 9.26 -7.20
C PHE A 338 -19.63 10.07 -8.16
N ILE A 339 -20.22 10.67 -9.20
CA ILE A 339 -19.54 11.57 -10.14
C ILE A 339 -19.03 12.82 -9.40
N ALA A 340 -19.86 13.48 -8.59
CA ALA A 340 -19.47 14.67 -7.85
C ALA A 340 -18.31 14.41 -6.86
N LEU A 341 -18.30 13.25 -6.20
CA LEU A 341 -17.21 12.81 -5.32
C LEU A 341 -15.90 12.59 -6.09
N ALA A 342 -15.96 11.94 -7.25
CA ALA A 342 -14.79 11.78 -8.13
C ALA A 342 -14.24 13.13 -8.63
N ARG A 343 -15.12 14.04 -9.08
CA ARG A 343 -14.74 15.41 -9.50
C ARG A 343 -14.16 16.24 -8.36
N ALA A 344 -14.61 16.02 -7.13
CA ALA A 344 -14.07 16.65 -5.92
C ALA A 344 -12.78 15.99 -5.39
N GLN A 345 -12.08 15.18 -6.20
CA GLN A 345 -10.87 14.43 -5.84
C GLN A 345 -11.01 13.56 -4.58
N ARG A 346 -12.24 13.11 -4.28
CA ARG A 346 -12.57 12.22 -3.15
C ARG A 346 -13.41 11.05 -3.67
N PRO A 347 -12.92 10.27 -4.66
CA PRO A 347 -13.69 9.20 -5.27
C PRO A 347 -14.12 8.19 -4.21
N TRP A 348 -15.40 7.81 -4.24
CA TRP A 348 -15.89 6.69 -3.45
C TRP A 348 -15.26 5.39 -3.97
N SER A 349 -14.90 4.48 -3.06
CA SER A 349 -14.31 3.19 -3.43
C SER A 349 -14.97 2.02 -2.70
N PRO A 350 -15.29 0.91 -3.40
CA PRO A 350 -15.90 -0.29 -2.83
C PRO A 350 -14.91 -1.22 -2.12
N PHE A 351 -13.68 -0.78 -1.80
CA PHE A 351 -12.66 -1.68 -1.25
C PHE A 351 -13.01 -2.18 0.17
N PRO A 352 -13.09 -3.50 0.40
CA PRO A 352 -13.26 -4.05 1.74
C PRO A 352 -11.99 -3.84 2.58
N ALA A 353 -12.15 -3.81 3.91
CA ALA A 353 -11.05 -3.61 4.86
C ALA A 353 -9.90 -4.64 4.77
N ARG A 354 -10.12 -5.78 4.10
CA ARG A 354 -9.09 -6.77 3.77
C ARG A 354 -9.26 -7.26 2.34
N MET A 355 -8.45 -6.74 1.43
CA MET A 355 -8.30 -7.31 0.09
C MET A 355 -7.41 -8.55 0.16
N SER A 356 -7.80 -9.64 -0.50
CA SER A 356 -6.98 -10.85 -0.63
C SER A 356 -6.78 -11.18 -2.10
N GLY A 357 -5.65 -11.80 -2.46
CA GLY A 357 -5.38 -12.16 -3.86
C GLY A 357 -6.45 -13.08 -4.48
N ARG A 358 -7.12 -13.90 -3.66
CA ARG A 358 -8.31 -14.66 -4.06
C ARG A 358 -9.48 -13.74 -4.42
N LEU A 359 -9.75 -12.73 -3.58
CA LEU A 359 -10.86 -11.81 -3.77
C LEU A 359 -10.66 -10.94 -5.01
N SER A 360 -9.48 -10.34 -5.19
CA SER A 360 -9.17 -9.55 -6.41
C SER A 360 -9.19 -10.40 -7.69
N ALA A 361 -8.84 -11.69 -7.61
CA ALA A 361 -8.90 -12.61 -8.76
C ALA A 361 -10.33 -13.06 -9.09
N ALA A 362 -11.21 -13.19 -8.09
CA ALA A 362 -12.62 -13.56 -8.28
C ALA A 362 -13.49 -12.36 -8.66
N CYS A 363 -13.18 -11.19 -8.10
CA CYS A 363 -13.92 -9.94 -8.24
C CYS A 363 -12.96 -8.83 -8.71
N PRO A 364 -12.69 -8.72 -10.03
CA PRO A 364 -11.84 -7.67 -10.57
C PRO A 364 -12.33 -6.27 -10.17
N GLU A 365 -11.42 -5.41 -9.72
CA GLU A 365 -11.76 -4.08 -9.19
C GLU A 365 -12.25 -3.10 -10.29
N LEU A 366 -11.93 -3.38 -11.55
CA LEU A 366 -12.29 -2.57 -12.72
C LEU A 366 -12.88 -3.46 -13.83
N PRO A 367 -13.83 -2.93 -14.62
CA PRO A 367 -14.37 -3.63 -15.78
C PRO A 367 -13.26 -3.87 -16.81
N ALA A 368 -13.43 -4.86 -17.68
CA ALA A 368 -12.40 -5.24 -18.67
C ALA A 368 -12.00 -4.11 -19.65
N ALA A 369 -12.83 -3.09 -19.82
CA ALA A 369 -12.53 -1.92 -20.63
C ALA A 369 -11.57 -0.91 -19.96
N PHE A 370 -11.36 -1.01 -18.64
CA PHE A 370 -10.51 -0.11 -17.84
C PHE A 370 -9.35 -0.85 -17.13
N ARG A 371 -8.96 -2.03 -17.63
CA ARG A 371 -7.80 -2.82 -17.18
C ARG A 371 -6.78 -2.95 -18.30
#